data_AF-A0A0C3KIG2-F1
#
_entry.id   AF-A0A0C3KIG2-F1
#
_cell.length_a   1.000
_cell.length_b   1.000
_cell.length_c   1.000
_cell.angle_alpha   90.00
_cell.angle_beta   90.00
_cell.angle_gamma   90.00
#
_symmetry.space_group_name_H-M   'P 1'
#
loop_
_entity.id
_entity.type
_entity.pdbx_description
1 polymer ?
#
loop_
_entity_poly.entity_id
_entity_poly.type
_entity_poly.pdbx_seq_one_letter_code
_entity_poly.pdbx_strand_id
1 'polypeptide(L)'
;GQAAIVSISGTENYGFDLKRPLRAIALDPQFAKRGTRAFVCGGMAGTLVMQEKGWLGHKETTIHSNEGPIWAIQWQGNFIAWANDNGVKIYDTQSQERLMSIARPANSPRADLFKCSLRWTSDITLVIAWADHIMQARIRNRGNGASTVEVTAHFQVDCMLSGIAPHPNPIGSFLTLNYIPPDTFDNEATSNPEEQRRKAANRPELRIISNSGEELSSDALTLKGFHLYGCNDYWLETVRGSGGEADYFIVVSPKDIIVVKLRDAVDHINWLVEQEMYEEALEGVEKLGPGKGVEVSEIGRKYIEYLVEEGEFDKAAKLTPRVFGQNAKDWENSVFYFAKKKQLQGIIPFVPTKEPRLSRLVYDMIIVHFLEQDQQALLTTIKEWPSDIYDLSAAIVAVQAKLDRSPGVPILMECLAELYMLNRQPGKALEYYLRLRKPHVFDLIREHNLFTVVRDQVLLLMEFDQELEKQKKQDEGVVIQNIATPMSPTFTLDKGKGKEKERSKAVALLVDHTYAIPVARVVQQLQVRPFYLYLYLDALFDKDPYLAADFSDEQVQLYADYEPGRLIDFLRASNYYNLAKAYAICERRDLVLEMVFLLGRMGNNKKALNLIIEKLGDVNR
;
A
#
# COMPACT_ATOMS: atom_id res chain seq x y z
N GLY A 1 34.31 -59.16 -15.29
CA GLY A 1 33.39 -58.03 -15.13
C GLY A 1 31.99 -58.59 -15.23
N GLN A 2 31.11 -58.16 -14.34
CA GLN A 2 29.74 -58.65 -14.26
C GLN A 2 28.78 -57.59 -14.81
N ALA A 3 27.79 -58.01 -15.57
CA ALA A 3 26.65 -57.18 -15.95
C ALA A 3 25.41 -57.70 -15.25
N ALA A 4 24.68 -56.81 -14.57
CA ALA A 4 23.40 -57.11 -13.96
C ALA A 4 22.33 -56.20 -14.57
N ILE A 5 21.24 -56.80 -15.05
CA ILE A 5 20.08 -56.09 -15.58
C ILE A 5 18.92 -56.43 -14.66
N VAL A 6 18.49 -55.46 -13.85
CA VAL A 6 17.47 -55.64 -12.83
C VAL A 6 16.32 -54.69 -13.12
N SER A 7 15.11 -55.24 -13.20
CA SER A 7 13.91 -54.42 -13.28
C SER A 7 13.62 -53.75 -11.94
N ILE A 8 13.37 -52.45 -11.95
CA ILE A 8 13.07 -51.68 -10.74
C ILE A 8 11.63 -51.93 -10.26
N SER A 9 10.71 -52.24 -11.20
CA SER A 9 9.27 -52.41 -10.93
C SER A 9 8.76 -53.83 -11.21
N GLY A 10 9.55 -54.68 -11.85
CA GLY A 10 9.18 -56.05 -12.22
C GLY A 10 10.07 -57.10 -11.56
N THR A 11 9.88 -58.36 -11.92
CA THR A 11 10.63 -59.51 -11.39
C THR A 11 11.83 -59.90 -12.27
N GLU A 12 12.02 -59.26 -13.43
CA GLU A 12 13.14 -59.58 -14.32
C GLU A 12 14.48 -59.23 -13.68
N ASN A 13 15.36 -60.22 -13.61
CA ASN A 13 16.72 -60.09 -13.08
C ASN A 13 17.66 -61.01 -13.88
N TYR A 14 18.65 -60.41 -14.54
CA TYR A 14 19.65 -61.12 -15.34
C TYR A 14 21.05 -60.80 -14.83
N GLY A 15 21.86 -61.83 -14.63
CA GLY A 15 23.28 -61.71 -14.28
C GLY A 15 24.16 -62.39 -15.33
N PHE A 16 25.16 -61.67 -15.82
CA PHE A 16 26.11 -62.16 -16.83
C PHE A 16 27.55 -62.00 -16.30
N ASP A 17 28.30 -63.09 -16.26
CA ASP A 17 29.76 -63.03 -16.09
C ASP A 17 30.43 -63.03 -17.46
N LEU A 18 30.83 -61.84 -17.90
CA LEU A 18 31.40 -61.63 -19.22
C LEU A 18 32.91 -61.91 -19.28
N LYS A 19 33.51 -62.32 -18.15
CA LYS A 19 34.94 -62.69 -18.00
C LYS A 19 35.93 -61.64 -18.51
N ARG A 20 35.50 -60.39 -18.62
CA ARG A 20 36.30 -59.25 -19.08
C ARG A 20 35.96 -57.97 -18.32
N PRO A 21 36.86 -56.97 -18.21
CA PRO A 21 36.54 -55.68 -17.60
C PRO A 21 35.48 -54.93 -18.41
N LEU A 22 34.41 -54.49 -17.76
CA LEU A 22 33.30 -53.76 -18.38
C LEU A 22 33.33 -52.31 -17.93
N ARG A 23 32.92 -51.40 -18.81
CA ARG A 23 32.85 -49.97 -18.54
C ARG A 23 31.58 -49.30 -19.04
N ALA A 24 30.99 -49.83 -20.11
CA ALA A 24 29.77 -49.33 -20.68
C ALA A 24 28.82 -50.48 -21.03
N ILE A 25 27.52 -50.22 -20.86
CA ILE A 25 26.43 -51.11 -21.21
C ILE A 25 25.26 -50.26 -21.71
N ALA A 26 24.53 -50.75 -22.72
CA ALA A 26 23.26 -50.18 -23.15
C ALA A 26 22.27 -51.30 -23.46
N LEU A 27 21.00 -51.09 -23.11
CA LEU A 27 19.91 -52.02 -23.38
C LEU A 27 19.22 -51.63 -24.69
N ASP A 28 18.65 -52.61 -25.40
CA ASP A 28 17.65 -52.33 -26.43
C ASP A 28 16.55 -51.45 -25.79
N PRO A 29 16.13 -50.32 -26.39
CA PRO A 29 15.06 -49.47 -25.86
C PRO A 29 13.74 -50.20 -25.62
N GLN A 30 13.54 -51.33 -26.30
CA GLN A 30 12.41 -52.23 -26.14
C GLN A 30 12.80 -53.53 -25.41
N PHE A 31 13.88 -53.54 -24.62
CA PHE A 31 14.40 -54.71 -23.90
C PHE A 31 13.29 -55.56 -23.27
N ALA A 32 12.48 -54.98 -22.39
CA ALA A 32 11.40 -55.68 -21.68
C ALA A 32 10.27 -56.19 -22.61
N LYS A 33 10.11 -55.60 -23.80
CA LYS A 33 9.05 -55.92 -24.76
C LYS A 33 9.51 -56.94 -25.82
N ARG A 34 10.77 -56.88 -26.26
CA ARG A 34 11.33 -57.76 -27.30
C ARG A 34 11.85 -59.06 -26.71
N GLY A 35 11.45 -60.20 -27.28
CA GLY A 35 11.85 -61.53 -26.81
C GLY A 35 13.35 -61.77 -26.79
N THR A 36 14.12 -61.04 -27.61
CA THR A 36 15.58 -61.09 -27.66
C THR A 36 16.25 -60.56 -26.40
N ARG A 37 15.58 -59.74 -25.56
CA ARG A 37 16.19 -59.13 -24.35
C ARG A 37 17.61 -58.62 -24.64
N ALA A 38 17.75 -57.91 -25.76
CA ALA A 38 19.06 -57.62 -26.32
C ALA A 38 19.75 -56.49 -25.56
N PHE A 39 21.05 -56.64 -25.29
CA PHE A 39 21.87 -55.57 -24.75
C PHE A 39 23.26 -55.61 -25.35
N VAL A 40 23.99 -54.51 -25.26
CA VAL A 40 25.35 -54.39 -25.76
C VAL A 40 26.25 -53.89 -24.64
N CYS A 41 27.47 -54.41 -24.59
CA CYS A 41 28.42 -54.08 -23.53
C CYS A 41 29.86 -54.04 -24.07
N GLY A 42 30.68 -53.23 -23.42
CA GLY A 42 32.08 -53.03 -23.78
C GLY A 42 32.89 -52.48 -22.61
N GLY A 43 34.20 -52.46 -22.77
CA GLY A 43 35.10 -51.92 -21.74
C GLY A 43 36.56 -51.95 -22.16
N MET A 44 37.45 -52.19 -21.21
CA MET A 44 38.91 -52.05 -21.40
C MET A 44 39.52 -53.03 -22.41
N ALA A 45 38.86 -54.16 -22.67
CA ALA A 45 39.30 -55.12 -23.69
C ALA A 45 39.10 -54.61 -25.14
N GLY A 46 38.49 -53.44 -25.33
CA GLY A 46 38.25 -52.83 -26.64
C GLY A 46 37.36 -53.65 -27.58
N THR A 47 36.58 -54.56 -27.02
CA THR A 47 35.58 -55.36 -27.74
C THR A 47 34.20 -54.91 -27.33
N LEU A 48 33.33 -54.70 -28.32
CA LEU A 48 31.90 -54.42 -28.13
C LEU A 48 31.11 -55.66 -28.50
N VAL A 49 30.34 -56.18 -27.55
CA VAL A 49 29.60 -57.43 -27.68
C VAL A 49 28.12 -57.18 -27.47
N MET A 50 27.33 -57.60 -28.44
CA MET A 50 25.87 -57.67 -28.35
C MET A 50 25.46 -59.06 -27.84
N GLN A 51 24.52 -59.07 -26.92
CA GLN A 51 23.99 -60.24 -26.24
C GLN A 51 22.50 -60.33 -26.54
N GLU A 52 22.07 -61.48 -27.07
CA GLU A 52 20.67 -61.71 -27.43
C GLU A 52 20.19 -63.05 -26.87
N LYS A 53 19.05 -63.04 -26.20
CA LYS A 53 18.38 -64.24 -25.73
C LYS A 53 17.92 -65.09 -26.93
N GLY A 54 18.51 -66.27 -27.06
CA GLY A 54 18.09 -67.33 -27.95
C GLY A 54 17.44 -68.49 -27.19
N TRP A 55 17.23 -69.61 -27.89
CA TRP A 55 16.63 -70.81 -27.32
C TRP A 55 17.59 -71.64 -26.44
N LEU A 56 18.91 -71.52 -26.66
CA LEU A 56 19.99 -72.16 -25.87
C LEU A 56 20.74 -71.14 -24.99
N GLY A 57 20.02 -70.19 -24.39
CA GLY A 57 20.62 -69.12 -23.60
C GLY A 57 20.98 -67.89 -24.45
N HIS A 58 21.92 -67.07 -23.98
CA HIS A 58 22.29 -65.83 -24.66
C HIS A 58 23.37 -66.08 -25.73
N LYS A 59 23.08 -65.66 -26.96
CA LYS A 59 24.01 -65.62 -28.07
C LYS A 59 24.86 -64.35 -27.96
N GLU A 60 26.18 -64.52 -27.99
CA GLU A 60 27.13 -63.41 -28.07
C GLU A 60 27.49 -63.11 -29.53
N THR A 61 27.40 -61.85 -29.94
CA THR A 61 27.85 -61.36 -31.25
C THR A 61 28.84 -60.23 -31.04
N THR A 62 30.07 -60.39 -31.51
CA THR A 62 31.07 -59.31 -31.48
C THR A 62 30.77 -58.34 -32.62
N ILE A 63 30.37 -57.11 -32.29
CA ILE A 63 30.05 -56.07 -33.28
C ILE A 63 31.24 -55.15 -33.57
N HIS A 64 32.23 -55.12 -32.67
CA HIS A 64 33.45 -54.33 -32.86
C HIS A 64 34.62 -54.85 -32.01
N SER A 65 35.85 -54.72 -32.51
CA SER A 65 37.09 -55.04 -31.79
C SER A 65 38.29 -54.25 -32.37
N ASN A 66 39.41 -54.25 -31.65
CA ASN A 66 40.73 -53.77 -32.09
C ASN A 66 40.90 -52.24 -32.32
N GLU A 67 40.17 -51.40 -31.58
CA GLU A 67 40.32 -49.93 -31.63
C GLU A 67 40.35 -49.27 -30.25
N GLY A 68 40.90 -49.97 -29.26
CA GLY A 68 41.03 -49.48 -27.88
C GLY A 68 39.75 -49.61 -27.04
N PRO A 69 39.79 -49.23 -25.74
CA PRO A 69 38.67 -49.37 -24.80
C PRO A 69 37.37 -48.74 -25.29
N ILE A 70 36.24 -49.33 -24.87
CA ILE A 70 34.91 -48.73 -25.09
C ILE A 70 34.56 -47.83 -23.91
N TRP A 71 34.40 -46.53 -24.18
CA TRP A 71 34.19 -45.49 -23.16
C TRP A 71 32.71 -45.18 -22.90
N ALA A 72 31.89 -45.21 -23.95
CA ALA A 72 30.47 -44.90 -23.89
C ALA A 72 29.69 -45.70 -24.93
N ILE A 73 28.44 -46.02 -24.61
CA ILE A 73 27.50 -46.72 -25.48
C ILE A 73 26.12 -46.08 -25.28
N GLN A 74 25.41 -45.84 -26.37
CA GLN A 74 24.00 -45.44 -26.37
C GLN A 74 23.24 -46.24 -27.42
N TRP A 75 22.00 -46.63 -27.11
CA TRP A 75 21.14 -47.38 -28.02
C TRP A 75 19.82 -46.64 -28.18
N GLN A 76 19.46 -46.27 -29.41
CA GLN A 76 18.18 -45.64 -29.77
C GLN A 76 17.58 -46.33 -30.99
N GLY A 77 16.34 -46.81 -30.86
CA GLY A 77 15.68 -47.59 -31.91
C GLY A 77 16.54 -48.78 -32.38
N ASN A 78 16.89 -48.78 -33.67
CA ASN A 78 17.76 -49.80 -34.27
C ASN A 78 19.24 -49.37 -34.32
N PHE A 79 19.61 -48.23 -33.73
CA PHE A 79 20.95 -47.69 -33.80
C PHE A 79 21.70 -47.82 -32.49
N ILE A 80 22.91 -48.39 -32.57
CA ILE A 80 23.88 -48.45 -31.48
C ILE A 80 25.01 -47.49 -31.81
N ALA A 81 25.22 -46.50 -30.94
CA ALA A 81 26.37 -45.61 -30.98
C ALA A 81 27.36 -45.95 -29.86
N TRP A 82 28.65 -45.97 -30.16
CA TRP A 82 29.69 -46.13 -29.14
C TRP A 82 30.93 -45.28 -29.42
N ALA A 83 31.65 -44.95 -28.36
CA ALA A 83 32.92 -44.23 -28.41
C ALA A 83 34.08 -45.13 -27.95
N ASN A 84 35.20 -45.10 -28.67
CA ASN A 84 36.46 -45.78 -28.34
C ASN A 84 37.65 -44.81 -28.45
N ASP A 85 38.90 -45.26 -28.52
CA ASP A 85 40.06 -44.35 -28.60
C ASP A 85 40.18 -43.60 -29.94
N ASN A 86 39.55 -44.13 -30.99
CA ASN A 86 39.67 -43.64 -32.35
C ASN A 86 38.51 -42.72 -32.77
N GLY A 87 37.36 -42.79 -32.10
CA GLY A 87 36.17 -42.04 -32.53
C GLY A 87 34.85 -42.63 -32.08
N VAL A 88 33.76 -42.05 -32.59
CA VAL A 88 32.39 -42.52 -32.40
C VAL A 88 31.93 -43.30 -33.63
N LYS A 89 31.28 -44.44 -33.41
CA LYS A 89 30.75 -45.29 -34.48
C LYS A 89 29.26 -45.47 -34.28
N ILE A 90 28.54 -45.64 -35.39
CA ILE A 90 27.11 -45.95 -35.40
C ILE A 90 26.89 -47.25 -36.17
N TYR A 91 26.18 -48.18 -35.55
CA TYR A 91 25.80 -49.48 -36.09
C TYR A 91 24.28 -49.58 -36.17
N ASP A 92 23.78 -50.08 -37.29
CA ASP A 92 22.37 -50.36 -37.50
C ASP A 92 22.12 -51.86 -37.26
N THR A 93 21.34 -52.17 -36.23
CA THR A 93 21.02 -53.54 -35.83
C THR A 93 20.11 -54.24 -36.84
N GLN A 94 19.39 -53.50 -37.68
CA GLN A 94 18.48 -54.06 -38.68
C GLN A 94 19.23 -54.54 -39.92
N SER A 95 20.13 -53.71 -40.46
CA SER A 95 20.99 -54.11 -41.59
C SER A 95 22.21 -54.92 -41.14
N GLN A 96 22.54 -54.91 -39.85
CA GLN A 96 23.77 -55.46 -39.27
C GLN A 96 25.04 -54.82 -39.85
N GLU A 97 24.94 -53.55 -40.23
CA GLU A 97 26.04 -52.80 -40.83
C GLU A 97 26.47 -51.62 -39.95
N ARG A 98 27.78 -51.34 -39.97
CA ARG A 98 28.32 -50.11 -39.42
C ARG A 98 28.11 -48.98 -40.43
N LEU A 99 27.30 -48.00 -40.07
CA LEU A 99 26.91 -46.90 -40.95
C LEU A 99 28.03 -45.87 -41.16
N MET A 100 28.75 -45.50 -40.08
CA MET A 100 29.83 -44.51 -40.14
C MET A 100 30.78 -44.62 -38.94
N SER A 101 32.01 -44.17 -39.15
CA SER A 101 33.00 -43.88 -38.10
C SER A 101 33.34 -42.39 -38.15
N ILE A 102 33.03 -41.67 -37.07
CA ILE A 102 33.35 -40.26 -36.84
C ILE A 102 34.66 -40.24 -36.06
N ALA A 103 35.74 -39.80 -36.70
CA ALA A 103 37.05 -39.72 -36.06
C ALA A 103 37.10 -38.64 -34.97
N ARG A 104 38.00 -38.80 -34.01
CA ARG A 104 38.31 -37.73 -33.05
C ARG A 104 38.92 -36.53 -33.78
N PRO A 105 38.60 -35.29 -33.36
CA PRO A 105 39.28 -34.10 -33.86
C PRO A 105 40.81 -34.22 -33.71
N ALA A 106 41.54 -33.68 -34.69
CA ALA A 106 43.00 -33.62 -34.62
C ALA A 106 43.42 -32.85 -33.36
N ASN A 107 44.49 -33.29 -32.70
CA ASN A 107 45.01 -32.73 -31.45
C ASN A 107 44.09 -32.88 -30.22
N SER A 108 43.06 -33.74 -30.27
CA SER A 108 42.26 -34.04 -29.08
C SER A 108 43.12 -34.69 -27.97
N PRO A 109 43.00 -34.25 -26.71
CA PRO A 109 43.68 -34.88 -25.56
C PRO A 109 43.27 -36.34 -25.43
N ARG A 110 44.10 -37.20 -24.83
CA ARG A 110 43.83 -38.66 -24.77
C ARG A 110 42.40 -38.99 -24.30
N ALA A 111 41.81 -40.02 -24.93
CA ALA A 111 40.41 -40.40 -24.74
C ALA A 111 40.06 -40.81 -23.31
N ASP A 112 41.03 -41.24 -22.51
CA ASP A 112 40.86 -41.61 -21.10
C ASP A 112 40.79 -40.39 -20.16
N LEU A 113 41.30 -39.22 -20.59
CA LEU A 113 41.27 -37.99 -19.80
C LEU A 113 39.89 -37.32 -19.79
N PHE A 114 39.17 -37.41 -20.92
CA PHE A 114 37.86 -36.77 -21.12
C PHE A 114 36.88 -37.74 -21.76
N LYS A 115 35.94 -38.22 -20.94
CA LYS A 115 34.94 -39.19 -21.34
C LYS A 115 34.02 -38.57 -22.38
N CYS A 116 33.85 -39.28 -23.50
CA CYS A 116 32.84 -38.93 -24.48
C CYS A 116 31.43 -39.13 -23.92
N SER A 117 30.59 -38.11 -24.07
CA SER A 117 29.15 -38.16 -23.81
C SER A 117 28.37 -38.26 -25.12
N LEU A 118 27.54 -39.29 -25.21
CA LEU A 118 26.69 -39.58 -26.35
C LEU A 118 25.24 -39.35 -25.94
N ARG A 119 24.48 -38.59 -26.73
CA ARG A 119 23.05 -38.37 -26.49
C ARG A 119 22.25 -38.33 -27.78
N TRP A 120 21.19 -39.13 -27.83
CA TRP A 120 20.19 -39.03 -28.89
C TRP A 120 19.22 -37.89 -28.58
N THR A 121 19.12 -36.92 -29.49
CA THR A 121 18.17 -35.80 -29.39
C THR A 121 16.89 -36.04 -30.21
N SER A 122 16.93 -37.01 -31.12
CA SER A 122 15.78 -37.59 -31.80
C SER A 122 16.10 -39.03 -32.20
N ASP A 123 15.16 -39.73 -32.85
CA ASP A 123 15.35 -41.10 -33.34
C ASP A 123 16.47 -41.24 -34.38
N ILE A 124 16.92 -40.14 -34.96
CA ILE A 124 17.91 -40.12 -36.04
C ILE A 124 19.05 -39.14 -35.81
N THR A 125 19.09 -38.41 -34.69
CA THR A 125 20.12 -37.39 -34.43
C THR A 125 20.86 -37.71 -33.15
N LEU A 126 22.15 -37.96 -33.27
CA LEU A 126 23.08 -38.19 -32.19
C LEU A 126 23.92 -36.93 -31.97
N VAL A 127 24.02 -36.49 -30.72
CA VAL A 127 24.93 -35.46 -30.27
C VAL A 127 26.09 -36.13 -29.55
N ILE A 128 27.29 -35.69 -29.90
CA ILE A 128 28.56 -36.19 -29.40
C ILE A 128 29.26 -35.02 -28.73
N ALA A 129 29.45 -35.11 -27.42
CA ALA A 129 30.34 -34.20 -26.69
C ALA A 129 31.59 -34.98 -26.31
N TRP A 130 32.77 -34.49 -26.69
CA TRP A 130 34.03 -35.14 -26.37
C TRP A 130 35.14 -34.12 -26.24
N ALA A 131 35.78 -34.12 -25.07
CA ALA A 131 36.71 -33.06 -24.69
C ALA A 131 36.00 -31.72 -24.85
N ASP A 132 36.53 -30.82 -25.65
CA ASP A 132 36.03 -29.49 -25.94
C ASP A 132 35.23 -29.42 -27.26
N HIS A 133 34.85 -30.55 -27.85
CA HIS A 133 34.12 -30.58 -29.11
C HIS A 133 32.68 -31.07 -28.95
N ILE A 134 31.77 -30.42 -29.68
CA ILE A 134 30.39 -30.84 -29.84
C ILE A 134 30.15 -31.12 -31.33
N MET A 135 29.61 -32.29 -31.64
CA MET A 135 29.22 -32.70 -32.98
C MET A 135 27.77 -33.18 -33.00
N GLN A 136 27.06 -32.88 -34.08
CA GLN A 136 25.75 -33.44 -34.37
C GLN A 136 25.85 -34.36 -35.59
N ALA A 137 25.49 -35.62 -35.42
CA ALA A 137 25.44 -36.62 -36.45
C ALA A 137 23.99 -37.02 -36.72
N ARG A 138 23.52 -36.81 -37.95
CA ARG A 138 22.16 -37.14 -38.37
C ARG A 138 22.15 -38.32 -39.33
N ILE A 139 21.30 -39.29 -39.07
CA ILE A 139 21.06 -40.44 -39.93
C ILE A 139 20.06 -40.04 -41.02
N ARG A 140 20.42 -40.29 -42.28
CA ARG A 140 19.59 -40.09 -43.48
C ARG A 140 19.36 -41.42 -44.18
N ASN A 141 18.09 -41.72 -44.46
CA ASN A 141 17.71 -42.89 -45.26
C ASN A 141 17.82 -42.55 -46.74
N ARG A 142 18.50 -43.38 -47.54
CA ARG A 142 18.72 -43.16 -48.98
C ARG A 142 17.57 -43.64 -49.87
N GLY A 143 16.38 -43.91 -49.33
CA GLY A 143 15.21 -44.37 -50.10
C GLY A 143 15.29 -45.81 -50.61
N ASN A 144 16.51 -46.35 -50.78
CA ASN A 144 16.80 -47.73 -51.16
C ASN A 144 16.95 -48.67 -49.94
N GLY A 145 16.51 -48.25 -48.75
CA GLY A 145 16.68 -48.99 -47.49
C GLY A 145 18.06 -48.86 -46.83
N ALA A 146 19.04 -48.24 -47.49
CA ALA A 146 20.35 -47.96 -46.92
C ALA A 146 20.36 -46.66 -46.10
N SER A 147 20.88 -46.72 -44.87
CA SER A 147 21.08 -45.56 -44.00
C SER A 147 22.49 -45.00 -44.17
N THR A 148 22.64 -43.67 -44.11
CA THR A 148 23.94 -43.00 -44.06
C THR A 148 23.96 -41.97 -42.95
N VAL A 149 25.13 -41.65 -42.42
CA VAL A 149 25.30 -40.65 -41.36
C VAL A 149 25.93 -39.40 -41.98
N GLU A 150 25.46 -38.23 -41.59
CA GLU A 150 26.03 -36.94 -41.96
C GLU A 150 26.29 -36.13 -40.70
N VAL A 151 27.50 -35.58 -40.55
CA VAL A 151 27.80 -34.63 -39.49
C VAL A 151 27.24 -33.27 -39.89
N THR A 152 26.16 -32.84 -39.26
CA THR A 152 25.43 -31.62 -39.61
C THR A 152 25.93 -30.38 -38.87
N ALA A 153 26.66 -30.56 -37.77
CA ALA A 153 27.31 -29.48 -37.04
C ALA A 153 28.56 -30.03 -36.33
N HIS A 154 29.61 -29.22 -36.27
CA HIS A 154 30.81 -29.47 -35.49
C HIS A 154 31.37 -28.12 -35.04
N PHE A 155 31.47 -27.92 -33.73
CA PHE A 155 32.05 -26.74 -33.13
C PHE A 155 32.88 -27.11 -31.89
N GLN A 156 33.78 -26.21 -31.52
CA GLN A 156 34.64 -26.33 -30.35
C GLN A 156 34.22 -25.26 -29.34
N VAL A 157 34.19 -25.64 -28.06
CA VAL A 157 33.94 -24.74 -26.94
C VAL A 157 35.25 -24.46 -26.20
N ASP A 158 35.24 -23.51 -25.26
CA ASP A 158 36.42 -23.04 -24.52
C ASP A 158 36.75 -23.89 -23.27
N CYS A 159 36.06 -25.01 -23.07
CA CYS A 159 36.16 -25.83 -21.86
C CYS A 159 35.91 -27.32 -22.16
N MET A 160 36.22 -28.20 -21.20
CA MET A 160 36.06 -29.64 -21.37
C MET A 160 34.65 -30.07 -20.95
N LEU A 161 34.03 -30.94 -21.73
CA LEU A 161 32.66 -31.38 -21.54
C LEU A 161 32.61 -32.69 -20.74
N SER A 162 31.95 -32.64 -19.59
CA SER A 162 31.66 -33.81 -18.74
C SER A 162 30.28 -34.41 -19.04
N GLY A 163 29.42 -33.66 -19.71
CA GLY A 163 28.06 -34.08 -20.01
C GLY A 163 27.37 -33.13 -20.98
N ILE A 164 26.41 -33.65 -21.73
CA ILE A 164 25.56 -32.88 -22.64
C ILE A 164 24.14 -33.42 -22.60
N ALA A 165 23.17 -32.54 -22.79
CA ALA A 165 21.75 -32.86 -22.93
C ALA A 165 21.07 -31.83 -23.85
N PRO A 166 19.98 -32.20 -24.56
CA PRO A 166 19.18 -31.22 -25.29
C PRO A 166 18.53 -30.23 -24.31
N HIS A 167 18.57 -28.94 -24.65
CA HIS A 167 17.88 -27.90 -23.91
C HIS A 167 16.58 -27.51 -24.65
N PRO A 168 15.45 -27.33 -23.95
CA PRO A 168 14.16 -27.15 -24.61
C PRO A 168 13.95 -25.75 -25.21
N ASN A 169 14.67 -24.72 -24.75
CA ASN A 169 14.52 -23.35 -25.24
C ASN A 169 15.81 -22.52 -25.08
N PRO A 170 16.46 -22.01 -26.14
CA PRO A 170 16.04 -22.05 -27.55
C PRO A 170 16.07 -23.47 -28.14
N ILE A 171 15.19 -23.73 -29.11
CA ILE A 171 15.14 -25.04 -29.78
C ILE A 171 16.49 -25.33 -30.46
N GLY A 172 17.03 -26.53 -30.21
CA GLY A 172 18.31 -26.98 -30.77
C GLY A 172 19.54 -26.56 -29.96
N SER A 173 19.37 -25.82 -28.85
CA SER A 173 20.43 -25.58 -27.88
C SER A 173 20.69 -26.80 -26.98
N PHE A 174 21.81 -26.76 -26.28
CA PHE A 174 22.31 -27.83 -25.42
C PHE A 174 22.56 -27.31 -24.01
N LEU A 175 22.19 -28.09 -23.01
CA LEU A 175 22.69 -27.94 -21.66
C LEU A 175 23.98 -28.77 -21.54
N THR A 176 25.06 -28.12 -21.14
CA THR A 176 26.39 -28.72 -21.07
C THR A 176 26.91 -28.62 -19.64
N LEU A 177 27.55 -29.70 -19.17
CA LEU A 177 28.25 -29.73 -17.90
C LEU A 177 29.74 -29.61 -18.18
N ASN A 178 30.30 -28.48 -17.79
CA ASN A 178 31.60 -28.02 -18.22
C ASN A 178 32.60 -28.12 -17.09
N TYR A 179 33.80 -28.54 -17.43
CA TYR A 179 34.95 -28.65 -16.55
C TYR A 179 36.04 -27.77 -17.13
N ILE A 180 36.49 -26.79 -16.35
CA ILE A 180 37.63 -25.93 -16.68
C ILE A 180 38.86 -26.52 -16.03
N PRO A 181 39.76 -27.16 -16.78
CA PRO A 181 40.94 -27.76 -16.21
C PRO A 181 41.86 -26.70 -15.57
N PRO A 182 42.49 -26.99 -14.43
CA PRO A 182 43.44 -26.06 -13.80
C PRO A 182 44.81 -26.01 -14.52
N ASP A 183 45.03 -26.93 -15.46
CA ASP A 183 46.27 -27.11 -16.22
C ASP A 183 45.96 -27.26 -17.71
N THR A 184 46.89 -26.85 -18.57
CA THR A 184 46.82 -27.16 -20.00
C THR A 184 47.34 -28.58 -20.24
N PHE A 185 46.82 -29.26 -21.28
CA PHE A 185 47.20 -30.63 -21.63
C PHE A 185 48.27 -30.69 -22.71
N ASP A 186 49.05 -29.62 -22.88
CA ASP A 186 50.06 -29.51 -23.93
C ASP A 186 51.22 -30.51 -23.73
N ASN A 187 51.49 -30.91 -22.48
CA ASN A 187 52.55 -31.83 -22.12
C ASN A 187 52.06 -32.96 -21.21
N GLU A 188 51.24 -33.87 -21.76
CA GLU A 188 50.65 -35.00 -21.02
C GLU A 188 51.69 -36.01 -20.45
N ALA A 189 52.96 -35.91 -20.84
CA ALA A 189 54.05 -36.82 -20.45
C ALA A 189 55.25 -36.07 -19.83
N THR A 190 54.98 -34.98 -19.10
CA THR A 190 56.03 -34.24 -18.39
C THR A 190 56.68 -35.08 -17.29
N SER A 191 58.00 -34.94 -17.15
CA SER A 191 58.78 -35.54 -16.05
C SER A 191 58.95 -34.60 -14.85
N ASN A 192 58.46 -33.35 -14.96
CA ASN A 192 58.54 -32.34 -13.91
C ASN A 192 57.55 -32.67 -12.78
N PRO A 193 58.02 -32.97 -11.54
CA PRO A 193 57.14 -33.29 -10.42
C PRO A 193 56.17 -32.16 -10.04
N GLU A 194 56.53 -30.90 -10.28
CA GLU A 194 55.67 -29.76 -10.01
C GLU A 194 54.49 -29.68 -10.99
N GLU A 195 54.72 -30.01 -12.27
CA GLU A 195 53.66 -30.11 -13.30
C GLU A 195 52.80 -31.37 -13.13
N GLN A 196 53.36 -32.45 -12.57
CA GLN A 196 52.59 -33.66 -12.23
C GLN A 196 51.70 -33.49 -10.99
N ARG A 197 51.95 -32.47 -10.16
CA ARG A 197 51.20 -32.25 -8.93
C ARG A 197 49.77 -31.82 -9.27
N ARG A 198 48.79 -32.64 -8.89
CA ARG A 198 47.37 -32.34 -9.08
C ARG A 198 47.01 -31.00 -8.45
N LYS A 199 46.67 -30.03 -9.28
CA LYS A 199 46.11 -28.74 -8.84
C LYS A 199 44.67 -28.92 -8.38
N ALA A 200 44.23 -28.03 -7.50
CA ALA A 200 42.83 -27.97 -7.09
C ALA A 200 41.98 -27.65 -8.33
N ALA A 201 40.98 -28.48 -8.60
CA ALA A 201 40.08 -28.27 -9.72
C ALA A 201 39.19 -27.03 -9.51
N ASN A 202 38.82 -26.38 -10.62
CA ASN A 202 37.82 -25.32 -10.62
C ASN A 202 36.41 -25.89 -10.37
N ARG A 203 35.46 -25.02 -10.01
CA ARG A 203 34.06 -25.41 -9.95
C ARG A 203 33.58 -25.80 -11.35
N PRO A 204 32.84 -26.91 -11.51
CA PRO A 204 32.21 -27.20 -12.80
C PRO A 204 31.08 -26.21 -13.04
N GLU A 205 30.76 -25.99 -14.31
CA GLU A 205 29.77 -25.00 -14.74
C GLU A 205 28.65 -25.69 -15.53
N LEU A 206 27.42 -25.23 -15.38
CA LEU A 206 26.35 -25.54 -16.32
C LEU A 206 26.24 -24.41 -17.33
N ARG A 207 26.35 -24.73 -18.60
CA ARG A 207 26.20 -23.75 -19.68
C ARG A 207 25.16 -24.14 -20.68
N ILE A 208 24.43 -23.15 -21.19
CA ILE A 208 23.54 -23.30 -22.33
C ILE A 208 24.32 -22.91 -23.58
N ILE A 209 24.52 -23.86 -24.50
CA ILE A 209 25.24 -23.66 -25.75
C ILE A 209 24.23 -23.70 -26.92
N SER A 210 24.28 -22.72 -27.80
CA SER A 210 23.41 -22.64 -28.98
C SER A 210 23.72 -23.75 -30.00
N ASN A 211 22.89 -23.87 -31.03
CA ASN A 211 23.14 -24.79 -32.13
C ASN A 211 24.33 -24.39 -33.04
N SER A 212 24.85 -23.17 -32.89
CA SER A 212 26.05 -22.67 -33.57
C SER A 212 27.32 -22.78 -32.71
N GLY A 213 27.20 -23.20 -31.45
CA GLY A 213 28.32 -23.30 -30.52
C GLY A 213 28.56 -22.03 -29.68
N GLU A 214 27.66 -21.06 -29.74
CA GLU A 214 27.73 -19.84 -28.93
C GLU A 214 27.23 -20.11 -27.51
N GLU A 215 27.92 -19.57 -26.50
CA GLU A 215 27.45 -19.60 -25.12
C GLU A 215 26.30 -18.61 -24.92
N LEU A 216 25.15 -19.10 -24.47
CA LEU A 216 23.96 -18.30 -24.17
C LEU A 216 23.83 -17.97 -22.68
N SER A 217 24.35 -18.83 -21.81
CA SER A 217 24.29 -18.68 -20.35
C SER A 217 25.30 -19.61 -19.68
N SER A 218 25.81 -19.22 -18.50
CA SER A 218 26.74 -19.99 -17.68
C SER A 218 26.45 -19.80 -16.20
N ASP A 219 26.52 -20.88 -15.42
CA ASP A 219 26.38 -20.87 -13.96
C ASP A 219 27.35 -21.85 -13.29
N ALA A 220 28.08 -21.39 -12.26
CA ALA A 220 29.08 -22.17 -11.56
C ALA A 220 28.45 -23.00 -10.43
N LEU A 221 28.63 -24.32 -10.49
CA LEU A 221 28.03 -25.25 -9.53
C LEU A 221 28.79 -25.31 -8.21
N THR A 222 28.04 -25.25 -7.12
CA THR A 222 28.58 -25.44 -5.77
C THR A 222 28.39 -26.90 -5.33
N LEU A 223 29.33 -27.77 -5.71
CA LEU A 223 29.34 -29.20 -5.37
C LEU A 223 30.37 -29.53 -4.28
N LYS A 224 30.05 -30.39 -3.31
CA LYS A 224 30.98 -30.75 -2.24
C LYS A 224 32.21 -31.49 -2.76
N GLY A 225 33.37 -30.93 -2.47
CA GLY A 225 34.66 -31.55 -2.81
C GLY A 225 35.08 -31.36 -4.27
N PHE A 226 34.46 -30.42 -5.01
CA PHE A 226 34.75 -30.16 -6.43
C PHE A 226 36.26 -30.07 -6.75
N HIS A 227 37.05 -29.49 -5.84
CA HIS A 227 38.51 -29.33 -5.97
C HIS A 227 39.30 -30.65 -6.06
N LEU A 228 38.68 -31.78 -5.71
CA LEU A 228 39.28 -33.13 -5.74
C LEU A 228 38.86 -33.94 -6.97
N TYR A 229 38.01 -33.40 -7.84
CA TYR A 229 37.38 -34.13 -8.94
C TYR A 229 37.89 -33.64 -10.30
N GLY A 230 37.96 -34.53 -11.28
CA GLY A 230 38.25 -34.22 -12.68
C GLY A 230 36.99 -34.26 -13.55
N CYS A 231 37.16 -33.97 -14.83
CA CYS A 231 36.06 -33.99 -15.83
C CYS A 231 35.23 -35.29 -15.79
N ASN A 232 35.91 -36.44 -15.64
CA ASN A 232 35.26 -37.76 -15.69
C ASN A 232 34.47 -38.15 -14.43
N ASP A 233 34.59 -37.37 -13.35
CA ASP A 233 33.90 -37.62 -12.08
C ASP A 233 32.47 -37.05 -12.09
N TYR A 234 32.13 -36.26 -13.11
CA TYR A 234 30.83 -35.62 -13.25
C TYR A 234 29.94 -36.32 -14.28
N TRP A 235 28.63 -36.24 -14.09
CA TRP A 235 27.64 -36.80 -15.00
C TRP A 235 26.43 -35.88 -15.13
N LEU A 236 25.89 -35.75 -16.33
CA LEU A 236 24.65 -35.04 -16.62
C LEU A 236 23.62 -36.00 -17.21
N GLU A 237 22.45 -36.10 -16.59
CA GLU A 237 21.35 -36.95 -17.03
C GLU A 237 20.07 -36.12 -17.21
N THR A 238 19.27 -36.46 -18.23
CA THR A 238 17.92 -35.91 -18.42
C THR A 238 16.92 -36.88 -17.81
N VAL A 239 16.06 -36.38 -16.93
CA VAL A 239 14.93 -37.12 -16.39
C VAL A 239 13.67 -36.59 -17.04
N ARG A 240 12.94 -37.49 -17.71
CA ARG A 240 11.65 -37.16 -18.29
C ARG A 240 10.62 -37.02 -17.19
N GLY A 241 9.89 -35.91 -17.19
CA GLY A 241 8.77 -35.72 -16.29
C GLY A 241 7.68 -36.76 -16.53
N SER A 242 6.95 -37.13 -15.48
CA SER A 242 5.81 -38.04 -15.57
C SER A 242 4.54 -37.31 -15.13
N GLY A 243 3.37 -37.68 -15.70
CA GLY A 243 2.09 -37.15 -15.21
C GLY A 243 1.90 -35.64 -15.35
N GLY A 244 2.55 -34.98 -16.32
CA GLY A 244 2.44 -33.53 -16.54
C GLY A 244 3.55 -32.69 -15.91
N GLU A 245 4.50 -33.30 -15.19
CA GLU A 245 5.72 -32.63 -14.75
C GLU A 245 6.63 -32.30 -15.94
N ALA A 246 7.34 -31.17 -15.86
CA ALA A 246 8.35 -30.81 -16.85
C ALA A 246 9.61 -31.68 -16.70
N ASP A 247 10.30 -31.90 -17.82
CA ASP A 247 11.61 -32.54 -17.81
C ASP A 247 12.60 -31.73 -16.96
N TYR A 248 13.47 -32.44 -16.25
CA TYR A 248 14.53 -31.84 -15.44
C TYR A 248 15.85 -32.57 -15.66
N PHE A 249 16.94 -31.97 -15.21
CA PHE A 249 18.27 -32.56 -15.32
C PHE A 249 18.82 -32.90 -13.95
N ILE A 250 19.68 -33.91 -13.91
CA ILE A 250 20.43 -34.28 -12.72
C ILE A 250 21.90 -34.15 -13.05
N VAL A 251 22.62 -33.38 -12.24
CA VAL A 251 24.08 -33.39 -12.24
C VAL A 251 24.55 -34.21 -11.04
N VAL A 252 25.42 -35.19 -11.31
CA VAL A 252 25.98 -36.09 -10.31
C VAL A 252 27.47 -35.85 -10.18
N SER A 253 27.95 -35.87 -8.94
CA SER A 253 29.36 -35.91 -8.57
C SER A 253 29.59 -37.06 -7.58
N PRO A 254 30.84 -37.39 -7.20
CA PRO A 254 31.10 -38.50 -6.27
C PRO A 254 30.44 -38.36 -4.89
N LYS A 255 30.08 -37.13 -4.45
CA LYS A 255 29.52 -36.88 -3.12
C LYS A 255 28.22 -36.08 -3.08
N ASP A 256 27.75 -35.55 -4.20
CA ASP A 256 26.51 -34.77 -4.28
C ASP A 256 25.77 -35.06 -5.58
N ILE A 257 24.45 -34.92 -5.51
CA ILE A 257 23.52 -34.95 -6.64
C ILE A 257 22.72 -33.65 -6.59
N ILE A 258 22.67 -32.90 -7.69
CA ILE A 258 21.86 -31.69 -7.81
C ILE A 258 20.77 -31.89 -8.86
N VAL A 259 19.58 -31.38 -8.54
CA VAL A 259 18.44 -31.34 -9.47
C VAL A 259 18.43 -29.96 -10.12
N VAL A 260 18.47 -29.94 -11.45
CA VAL A 260 18.48 -28.74 -12.28
C VAL A 260 17.13 -28.64 -12.97
N LYS A 261 16.39 -27.56 -12.69
CA LYS A 261 15.09 -27.28 -13.29
C LYS A 261 15.18 -26.04 -14.17
N LEU A 262 14.33 -25.97 -15.17
CA LEU A 262 14.15 -24.74 -15.95
C LEU A 262 13.49 -23.70 -15.07
N ARG A 263 13.98 -22.47 -15.14
CA ARG A 263 13.32 -21.34 -14.48
C ARG A 263 11.95 -21.15 -15.09
N ASP A 264 10.93 -21.12 -14.25
CA ASP A 264 9.59 -20.76 -14.67
C ASP A 264 9.34 -19.25 -14.50
N ALA A 265 8.11 -18.81 -14.80
CA ALA A 265 7.74 -17.41 -14.66
C ALA A 265 7.74 -16.93 -13.19
N VAL A 266 7.50 -17.83 -12.24
CA VAL A 266 7.54 -17.52 -10.80
C VAL A 266 8.99 -17.28 -10.37
N ASP A 267 9.92 -18.13 -10.81
CA ASP A 267 11.35 -17.95 -10.56
C ASP A 267 11.85 -16.60 -11.10
N HIS A 268 11.40 -16.20 -12.29
CA HIS A 268 11.77 -14.91 -12.87
C HIS A 268 11.22 -13.73 -12.05
N ILE A 269 9.97 -13.79 -11.61
CA ILE A 269 9.38 -12.76 -10.75
C ILE A 269 10.13 -12.65 -9.43
N ASN A 270 10.46 -13.78 -8.79
CA ASN A 270 11.24 -13.77 -7.55
C ASN A 270 12.62 -13.15 -7.76
N TRP A 271 13.28 -13.47 -8.88
CA TRP A 271 14.55 -12.84 -9.24
C TRP A 271 14.42 -11.33 -9.43
N LEU A 272 13.37 -10.84 -10.09
CA LEU A 272 13.11 -9.40 -10.23
C LEU A 272 12.94 -8.72 -8.86
N VAL A 273 12.26 -9.39 -7.92
CA VAL A 273 12.10 -8.91 -6.54
C VAL A 273 13.44 -8.86 -5.81
N GLU A 274 14.30 -9.86 -5.99
CA GLU A 274 15.65 -9.89 -5.41
C GLU A 274 16.57 -8.80 -5.98
N GLN A 275 16.34 -8.40 -7.23
CA GLN A 275 17.05 -7.28 -7.87
C GLN A 275 16.38 -5.91 -7.63
N GLU A 276 15.38 -5.84 -6.73
CA GLU A 276 14.64 -4.61 -6.41
C GLU A 276 13.88 -4.00 -7.62
N MET A 277 13.67 -4.79 -8.68
CA MET A 277 12.94 -4.42 -9.90
C MET A 277 11.43 -4.65 -9.73
N TYR A 278 10.84 -3.96 -8.75
CA TYR A 278 9.47 -4.24 -8.31
C TYR A 278 8.37 -3.95 -9.34
N GLU A 279 8.54 -2.95 -10.20
CA GLU A 279 7.54 -2.62 -11.23
C GLU A 279 7.42 -3.76 -12.25
N GLU A 280 8.56 -4.23 -12.77
CA GLU A 280 8.61 -5.38 -13.68
C GLU A 280 8.13 -6.66 -13.01
N ALA A 281 8.43 -6.85 -11.72
CA ALA A 281 7.92 -7.97 -10.95
C ALA A 281 6.39 -7.96 -10.87
N LEU A 282 5.79 -6.80 -10.58
CA LEU A 282 4.32 -6.64 -10.51
C LEU A 282 3.66 -6.85 -11.88
N GLU A 283 4.24 -6.33 -12.97
CA GLU A 283 3.78 -6.62 -14.33
C GLU A 283 3.87 -8.12 -14.66
N GLY A 284 4.93 -8.78 -14.21
CA GLY A 284 5.12 -10.23 -14.34
C GLY A 284 3.99 -11.01 -13.66
N VAL A 285 3.60 -10.62 -12.44
CA VAL A 285 2.48 -11.25 -11.72
C VAL A 285 1.15 -11.02 -12.44
N GLU A 286 0.90 -9.82 -12.97
CA GLU A 286 -0.31 -9.55 -13.74
C GLU A 286 -0.42 -10.44 -14.99
N LYS A 287 0.69 -10.66 -15.70
CA LYS A 287 0.77 -11.56 -16.86
C LYS A 287 0.58 -13.03 -16.48
N LEU A 288 1.07 -13.44 -15.31
CA LEU A 288 0.97 -14.81 -14.79
C LEU A 288 -0.49 -15.22 -14.51
N GLY A 289 -1.29 -14.25 -14.07
CA GLY A 289 -2.67 -14.41 -13.62
C GLY A 289 -2.79 -14.82 -12.14
N PRO A 290 -3.97 -14.64 -11.53
CA PRO A 290 -4.17 -14.89 -10.11
C PRO A 290 -3.98 -16.37 -9.73
N GLY A 291 -3.44 -16.62 -8.52
CA GLY A 291 -3.39 -17.96 -7.91
C GLY A 291 -2.22 -18.85 -8.33
N LYS A 292 -1.21 -18.31 -9.03
CA LYS A 292 -0.05 -19.08 -9.51
C LYS A 292 1.22 -18.94 -8.65
N GLY A 293 1.06 -18.85 -7.33
CA GLY A 293 2.17 -19.02 -6.38
C GLY A 293 2.94 -17.76 -5.98
N VAL A 294 2.59 -16.58 -6.50
CA VAL A 294 3.18 -15.29 -6.08
C VAL A 294 2.08 -14.36 -5.57
N GLU A 295 2.24 -13.85 -4.35
CA GLU A 295 1.30 -12.87 -3.79
C GLU A 295 1.69 -11.44 -4.17
N VAL A 296 0.78 -10.75 -4.88
CA VAL A 296 0.89 -9.32 -5.21
C VAL A 296 1.08 -8.47 -3.95
N SER A 297 0.43 -8.87 -2.85
CA SER A 297 0.49 -8.19 -1.56
C SER A 297 1.92 -8.13 -1.00
N GLU A 298 2.69 -9.22 -1.14
CA GLU A 298 4.04 -9.33 -0.61
C GLU A 298 5.03 -8.48 -1.43
N ILE A 299 4.97 -8.59 -2.76
CA ILE A 299 5.80 -7.79 -3.66
C ILE A 299 5.48 -6.31 -3.50
N GLY A 300 4.19 -5.96 -3.46
CA GLY A 300 3.75 -4.60 -3.25
C GLY A 300 4.20 -4.03 -1.90
N ARG A 301 4.20 -4.84 -0.83
CA ARG A 301 4.72 -4.42 0.48
C ARG A 301 6.20 -4.06 0.39
N LYS A 302 7.03 -4.94 -0.19
CA LYS A 302 8.47 -4.68 -0.41
C LYS A 302 8.68 -3.43 -1.27
N TYR A 303 7.85 -3.24 -2.30
CA TYR A 303 7.95 -2.06 -3.15
C TYR A 303 7.62 -0.76 -2.41
N ILE A 304 6.56 -0.74 -1.59
CA ILE A 304 6.21 0.42 -0.75
C ILE A 304 7.34 0.73 0.24
N GLU A 305 7.90 -0.30 0.89
CA GLU A 305 9.03 -0.13 1.81
C GLU A 305 10.26 0.47 1.11
N TYR A 306 10.61 -0.05 -0.07
CA TYR A 306 11.67 0.48 -0.93
C TYR A 306 11.44 1.95 -1.32
N LEU A 307 10.26 2.29 -1.82
CA LEU A 307 9.92 3.67 -2.21
C LEU A 307 10.02 4.65 -1.03
N VAL A 308 9.62 4.23 0.17
CA VAL A 308 9.71 5.06 1.38
C VAL A 308 11.17 5.23 1.83
N GLU A 309 12.04 4.21 1.65
CA GLU A 309 13.47 4.34 1.93
C GLU A 309 14.19 5.24 0.91
N GLU A 310 13.82 5.18 -0.36
CA GLU A 310 14.32 6.06 -1.42
C GLU A 310 13.75 7.50 -1.34
N GLY A 311 12.80 7.76 -0.44
CA GLY A 311 12.18 9.08 -0.24
C GLY A 311 11.06 9.44 -1.23
N GLU A 312 10.59 8.48 -2.01
CA GLU A 312 9.50 8.59 -2.98
C GLU A 312 8.13 8.41 -2.30
N PHE A 313 7.84 9.22 -1.27
CA PHE A 313 6.66 9.08 -0.40
C PHE A 313 5.33 9.17 -1.15
N ASP A 314 5.23 10.04 -2.16
CA ASP A 314 4.00 10.24 -2.93
C ASP A 314 3.60 8.99 -3.74
N LYS A 315 4.59 8.31 -4.33
CA LYS A 315 4.37 7.07 -5.07
C LYS A 315 3.96 5.95 -4.12
N ALA A 316 4.66 5.82 -3.00
CA ALA A 316 4.36 4.84 -1.96
C ALA A 316 2.92 5.01 -1.42
N ALA A 317 2.52 6.24 -1.11
CA ALA A 317 1.18 6.55 -0.61
C ALA A 317 0.08 6.19 -1.61
N LYS A 318 0.27 6.51 -2.90
CA LYS A 318 -0.69 6.16 -3.98
C LYS A 318 -0.82 4.66 -4.20
N LEU A 319 0.25 3.90 -3.99
CA LEU A 319 0.27 2.46 -4.17
C LEU A 319 -0.38 1.71 -3.00
N THR A 320 -0.35 2.29 -1.81
CA THR A 320 -0.83 1.70 -0.54
C THR A 320 -2.26 1.14 -0.62
N PRO A 321 -3.28 1.87 -1.14
CA PRO A 321 -4.64 1.34 -1.26
C PRO A 321 -4.75 0.09 -2.12
N ARG A 322 -3.98 0.03 -3.21
CA ARG A 322 -4.00 -1.08 -4.16
C ARG A 322 -3.36 -2.34 -3.58
N VAL A 323 -2.26 -2.18 -2.83
CA VAL A 323 -1.48 -3.31 -2.28
C VAL A 323 -2.13 -3.89 -1.04
N PHE A 324 -2.56 -3.06 -0.09
CA PHE A 324 -3.08 -3.55 1.19
C PHE A 324 -4.58 -3.82 1.15
N GLY A 325 -5.34 -3.15 0.28
CA GLY A 325 -6.77 -3.40 0.12
C GLY A 325 -7.51 -3.40 1.46
N GLN A 326 -8.08 -4.55 1.82
CA GLN A 326 -8.85 -4.78 3.06
C GLN A 326 -8.00 -5.23 4.27
N ASN A 327 -6.68 -5.32 4.14
CA ASN A 327 -5.79 -5.73 5.22
C ASN A 327 -5.48 -4.54 6.15
N ALA A 328 -6.27 -4.40 7.21
CA ALA A 328 -6.11 -3.33 8.20
C ALA A 328 -4.71 -3.31 8.85
N LYS A 329 -4.11 -4.48 9.10
CA LYS A 329 -2.82 -4.58 9.79
C LYS A 329 -1.68 -4.01 8.95
N ASP A 330 -1.65 -4.32 7.65
CA ASP A 330 -0.64 -3.79 6.75
C ASP A 330 -0.82 -2.29 6.51
N TRP A 331 -2.06 -1.81 6.46
CA TRP A 331 -2.39 -0.38 6.46
C TRP A 331 -1.82 0.35 7.69
N GLU A 332 -2.08 -0.17 8.88
CA GLU A 332 -1.59 0.41 10.14
C GLU A 332 -0.06 0.47 10.17
N ASN A 333 0.61 -0.63 9.80
CA ASN A 333 2.07 -0.69 9.73
C ASN A 333 2.62 0.39 8.78
N SER A 334 1.99 0.57 7.62
CA SER A 334 2.37 1.62 6.65
C SER A 334 2.20 3.00 7.24
N VAL A 335 1.06 3.31 7.85
CA VAL A 335 0.82 4.64 8.47
C VAL A 335 1.84 4.94 9.57
N PHE A 336 2.15 3.95 10.43
CA PHE A 336 3.21 4.12 11.45
C PHE A 336 4.60 4.30 10.83
N TYR A 337 4.86 3.63 9.70
CA TYR A 337 6.13 3.75 9.00
C TYR A 337 6.31 5.16 8.39
N PHE A 338 5.28 5.71 7.74
CA PHE A 338 5.26 7.10 7.27
C PHE A 338 5.40 8.09 8.43
N ALA A 339 4.74 7.85 9.56
CA ALA A 339 4.89 8.67 10.76
C ALA A 339 6.33 8.67 11.29
N LYS A 340 6.98 7.50 11.36
CA LYS A 340 8.40 7.37 11.78
C LYS A 340 9.35 8.15 10.86
N LYS A 341 9.06 8.21 9.55
CA LYS A 341 9.83 9.00 8.57
C LYS A 341 9.44 10.48 8.54
N LYS A 342 8.56 10.95 9.43
CA LYS A 342 8.01 12.33 9.48
C LYS A 342 7.26 12.76 8.21
N GLN A 343 6.70 11.79 7.49
CA GLN A 343 5.97 12.02 6.24
C GLN A 343 4.50 11.59 6.34
N LEU A 344 3.92 11.67 7.55
CA LEU A 344 2.53 11.30 7.79
C LEU A 344 1.55 12.06 6.89
N GLN A 345 1.87 13.33 6.55
CA GLN A 345 1.05 14.15 5.65
C GLN A 345 0.78 13.51 4.28
N GLY A 346 1.75 12.77 3.73
CA GLY A 346 1.63 12.18 2.39
C GLY A 346 0.64 11.01 2.33
N ILE A 347 0.53 10.23 3.41
CA ILE A 347 -0.35 9.05 3.44
C ILE A 347 -1.78 9.36 3.89
N ILE A 348 -1.99 10.39 4.72
CA ILE A 348 -3.31 10.74 5.29
C ILE A 348 -4.45 10.77 4.24
N PRO A 349 -4.29 11.37 3.05
CA PRO A 349 -5.37 11.44 2.05
C PRO A 349 -5.88 10.07 1.58
N PHE A 350 -5.08 9.01 1.77
CA PHE A 350 -5.40 7.65 1.35
C PHE A 350 -5.89 6.76 2.50
N VAL A 351 -5.82 7.23 3.75
CA VAL A 351 -6.18 6.44 4.94
C VAL A 351 -7.68 6.14 4.93
N PRO A 352 -8.09 4.86 5.00
CA PRO A 352 -9.49 4.49 4.97
C PRO A 352 -10.20 4.85 6.28
N THR A 353 -11.44 5.32 6.18
CA THR A 353 -12.33 5.64 7.32
C THR A 353 -13.47 4.63 7.51
N LYS A 354 -13.62 3.66 6.61
CA LYS A 354 -14.70 2.66 6.61
C LYS A 354 -14.20 1.23 6.45
N GLU A 355 -13.91 0.80 5.23
CA GLU A 355 -13.49 -0.58 4.93
C GLU A 355 -12.14 -0.56 4.18
N PRO A 356 -11.03 -0.98 4.83
CA PRO A 356 -10.93 -1.46 6.20
C PRO A 356 -10.91 -0.31 7.21
N ARG A 357 -11.56 -0.48 8.37
CA ARG A 357 -11.44 0.46 9.49
C ARG A 357 -10.19 0.13 10.29
N LEU A 358 -9.35 1.13 10.50
CA LEU A 358 -8.11 0.98 11.27
C LEU A 358 -8.39 1.13 12.77
N SER A 359 -7.39 0.85 13.60
CA SER A 359 -7.44 1.11 15.03
C SER A 359 -7.56 2.61 15.34
N ARG A 360 -8.23 2.92 16.45
CA ARG A 360 -8.41 4.30 16.95
C ARG A 360 -7.10 5.07 17.05
N LEU A 361 -6.02 4.37 17.44
CA LEU A 361 -4.68 4.94 17.58
C LEU A 361 -4.20 5.66 16.31
N VAL A 362 -4.49 5.13 15.12
CA VAL A 362 -4.11 5.76 13.85
C VAL A 362 -4.82 7.10 13.68
N TYR A 363 -6.13 7.12 13.90
CA TYR A 363 -6.93 8.33 13.75
C TYR A 363 -6.58 9.38 14.81
N ASP A 364 -6.42 8.96 16.07
CA ASP A 364 -5.99 9.84 17.17
C ASP A 364 -4.63 10.49 16.88
N MET A 365 -3.68 9.70 16.36
CA MET A 365 -2.37 10.21 15.95
C MET A 365 -2.49 11.25 14.83
N ILE A 366 -3.35 11.03 13.84
CA ILE A 366 -3.58 11.99 12.73
C ILE A 366 -4.21 13.29 13.25
N ILE A 367 -5.18 13.20 14.16
CA ILE A 367 -5.80 14.37 14.81
C ILE A 367 -4.74 15.20 15.56
N VAL A 368 -3.87 14.55 16.34
CA VAL A 368 -2.78 15.23 17.05
C VAL A 368 -1.76 15.84 16.08
N HIS A 369 -1.43 15.14 14.99
CA HIS A 369 -0.54 15.65 13.94
C HIS A 369 -1.10 16.93 13.30
N PHE A 370 -2.38 16.95 12.92
CA PHE A 370 -3.01 18.16 12.38
C PHE A 370 -3.12 19.28 13.41
N LEU A 371 -3.41 18.99 14.68
CA LEU A 371 -3.43 20.01 15.73
C LEU A 371 -2.11 20.78 15.87
N GLU A 372 -0.97 20.09 15.65
CA GLU A 372 0.35 20.70 15.74
C GLU A 372 0.82 21.35 14.44
N GLN A 373 0.49 20.80 13.27
CA GLN A 373 1.03 21.23 11.97
C GLN A 373 0.05 22.02 11.11
N ASP A 374 -1.25 21.68 11.12
CA ASP A 374 -2.26 22.25 10.23
C ASP A 374 -3.67 22.24 10.86
N GLN A 375 -4.02 23.35 11.49
CA GLN A 375 -5.31 23.53 12.17
C GLN A 375 -6.49 23.59 11.19
N GLN A 376 -6.26 23.98 9.93
CA GLN A 376 -7.31 24.03 8.93
C GLN A 376 -7.66 22.62 8.46
N ALA A 377 -6.65 21.79 8.21
CA ALA A 377 -6.85 20.37 7.93
C ALA A 377 -7.52 19.64 9.10
N LEU A 378 -7.18 19.98 10.35
CA LEU A 378 -7.87 19.47 11.54
C LEU A 378 -9.37 19.75 11.48
N LEU A 379 -9.77 21.01 11.21
CA LEU A 379 -11.18 21.40 11.15
C LEU A 379 -11.94 20.63 10.06
N THR A 380 -11.37 20.52 8.87
CA THR A 380 -11.94 19.74 7.77
C THR A 380 -12.10 18.27 8.18
N THR A 381 -11.06 17.69 8.79
CA THR A 381 -11.06 16.30 9.25
C THR A 381 -12.14 16.04 10.29
N ILE A 382 -12.31 16.91 11.29
CA ILE A 382 -13.36 16.77 12.32
C ILE A 382 -14.76 16.77 11.70
N LYS A 383 -14.98 17.59 10.65
CA LYS A 383 -16.29 17.70 9.98
C LYS A 383 -16.59 16.52 9.04
N GLU A 384 -15.58 15.95 8.40
CA GLU A 384 -15.74 14.90 7.40
C GLU A 384 -15.65 13.48 7.98
N TRP A 385 -14.80 13.25 8.98
CA TRP A 385 -14.59 11.93 9.52
C TRP A 385 -15.75 11.45 10.41
N PRO A 386 -16.14 10.17 10.33
CA PRO A 386 -17.08 9.57 11.27
C PRO A 386 -16.57 9.76 12.72
N SER A 387 -17.42 10.28 13.60
CA SER A 387 -17.02 10.67 14.96
C SER A 387 -16.69 9.49 15.89
N ASP A 388 -16.98 8.25 15.47
CA ASP A 388 -16.75 7.05 16.26
C ASP A 388 -15.38 6.41 16.02
N ILE A 389 -14.60 6.86 15.01
CA ILE A 389 -13.29 6.27 14.64
C ILE A 389 -12.11 6.79 15.47
N TYR A 390 -12.25 7.94 16.13
CA TYR A 390 -11.25 8.53 17.02
C TYR A 390 -11.86 8.80 18.41
N ASP A 391 -11.03 9.14 19.40
CA ASP A 391 -11.49 9.52 20.74
C ASP A 391 -11.85 11.01 20.80
N LEU A 392 -13.16 11.30 20.76
CA LEU A 392 -13.69 12.66 20.89
C LEU A 392 -13.28 13.35 22.20
N SER A 393 -13.20 12.62 23.31
CA SER A 393 -12.88 13.22 24.61
C SER A 393 -11.40 13.61 24.67
N ALA A 394 -10.52 12.75 24.17
CA ALA A 394 -9.10 13.05 24.03
C ALA A 394 -8.86 14.22 23.08
N ALA A 395 -9.55 14.25 21.93
CA ALA A 395 -9.49 15.36 20.98
C ALA A 395 -9.93 16.69 21.61
N ILE A 396 -11.05 16.71 22.35
CA ILE A 396 -11.52 17.90 23.07
C ILE A 396 -10.44 18.40 24.05
N VAL A 397 -9.87 17.51 24.87
CA VAL A 397 -8.84 17.88 25.85
C VAL A 397 -7.60 18.46 25.15
N ALA A 398 -7.15 17.84 24.06
CA ALA A 398 -5.98 18.30 23.31
C ALA A 398 -6.21 19.68 22.67
N VAL A 399 -7.34 19.88 21.98
CA VAL A 399 -7.67 21.16 21.33
C VAL A 399 -7.90 22.25 22.38
N GLN A 400 -8.56 21.94 23.50
CA GLN A 400 -8.74 22.87 24.61
C GLN A 400 -7.40 23.32 25.19
N ALA A 401 -6.51 22.38 25.49
CA ALA A 401 -5.18 22.71 26.00
C ALA A 401 -4.36 23.58 25.03
N LYS A 402 -4.56 23.40 23.71
CA LYS A 402 -3.93 24.25 22.69
C LYS A 402 -4.55 25.65 22.66
N LEU A 403 -5.88 25.75 22.76
CA LEU A 403 -6.59 27.03 22.79
C LEU A 403 -6.26 27.83 24.05
N ASP A 404 -6.11 27.18 25.21
CA ASP A 404 -5.76 27.84 26.47
C ASP A 404 -4.37 28.50 26.41
N ARG A 405 -3.44 27.91 25.64
CA ARG A 405 -2.11 28.48 25.38
C ARG A 405 -2.13 29.63 24.36
N SER A 406 -3.10 29.62 23.45
CA SER A 406 -3.26 30.60 22.37
C SER A 406 -4.70 31.10 22.31
N PRO A 407 -5.14 31.89 23.30
CA PRO A 407 -6.53 32.34 23.37
C PRO A 407 -6.85 33.23 22.18
N GLY A 408 -8.04 33.03 21.59
CA GLY A 408 -8.54 33.87 20.49
C GLY A 408 -8.34 33.33 19.08
N VAL A 409 -7.71 32.16 18.89
CA VAL A 409 -7.58 31.52 17.57
C VAL A 409 -8.95 31.00 17.10
N PRO A 410 -9.57 31.56 16.04
CA PRO A 410 -10.93 31.21 15.65
C PRO A 410 -11.08 29.76 15.18
N ILE A 411 -10.07 29.23 14.48
CA ILE A 411 -10.09 27.86 13.95
C ILE A 411 -10.17 26.83 15.09
N LEU A 412 -9.37 27.01 16.16
CA LEU A 412 -9.40 26.12 17.33
C LEU A 412 -10.71 26.21 18.10
N MET A 413 -11.31 27.40 18.19
CA MET A 413 -12.66 27.55 18.76
C MET A 413 -13.71 26.83 17.92
N GLU A 414 -13.59 26.87 16.59
CA GLU A 414 -14.51 26.16 15.70
C GLU A 414 -14.34 24.64 15.84
N CYS A 415 -13.09 24.15 15.86
CA CYS A 415 -12.82 22.73 16.14
C CYS A 415 -13.45 22.27 17.46
N LEU A 416 -13.31 23.04 18.55
CA LEU A 416 -13.94 22.71 19.83
C LEU A 416 -15.46 22.73 19.78
N ALA A 417 -16.05 23.73 19.13
CA ALA A 417 -17.50 23.81 18.99
C ALA A 417 -18.05 22.56 18.26
N GLU A 418 -17.44 22.19 17.13
CA GLU A 418 -17.80 20.99 16.37
C GLU A 418 -17.60 19.71 17.20
N LEU A 419 -16.46 19.56 17.89
CA LEU A 419 -16.21 18.40 18.75
C LEU A 419 -17.23 18.28 19.90
N TYR A 420 -17.61 19.39 20.52
CA TYR A 420 -18.66 19.39 21.55
C TYR A 420 -20.03 19.01 20.98
N MET A 421 -20.35 19.46 19.77
CA MET A 421 -21.57 19.04 19.07
C MET A 421 -21.57 17.54 18.77
N LEU A 422 -20.47 17.02 18.22
CA LEU A 422 -20.30 15.58 17.95
C LEU A 422 -20.36 14.73 19.23
N ASN A 423 -19.82 15.25 20.34
CA ASN A 423 -19.86 14.61 21.66
C ASN A 423 -21.18 14.84 22.42
N ARG A 424 -22.23 15.35 21.76
CA ARG A 424 -23.57 15.60 22.32
C ARG A 424 -23.58 16.55 23.53
N GLN A 425 -22.72 17.57 23.52
CA GLN A 425 -22.59 18.60 24.55
C GLN A 425 -22.86 20.01 23.98
N PRO A 426 -24.06 20.28 23.41
CA PRO A 426 -24.35 21.55 22.73
C PRO A 426 -24.26 22.78 23.64
N GLY A 427 -24.50 22.61 24.96
CA GLY A 427 -24.35 23.71 25.92
C GLY A 427 -22.92 24.24 26.03
N LYS A 428 -21.90 23.38 25.92
CA LYS A 428 -20.50 23.83 25.92
C LYS A 428 -20.08 24.42 24.57
N ALA A 429 -20.67 23.96 23.48
CA ALA A 429 -20.43 24.49 22.14
C ALA A 429 -20.98 25.93 21.97
N LEU A 430 -22.10 26.24 22.64
CA LEU A 430 -22.81 27.52 22.48
C LEU A 430 -21.93 28.75 22.71
N GLU A 431 -21.08 28.72 23.73
CA GLU A 431 -20.17 29.84 24.05
C GLU A 431 -19.23 30.15 22.88
N TYR A 432 -18.67 29.11 22.26
CA TYR A 432 -17.77 29.24 21.13
C TYR A 432 -18.51 29.73 19.88
N TYR A 433 -19.71 29.22 19.60
CA TYR A 433 -20.50 29.69 18.47
C TYR A 433 -20.93 31.16 18.60
N LEU A 434 -21.25 31.62 19.81
CA LEU A 434 -21.51 33.04 20.09
C LEU A 434 -20.27 33.90 19.85
N ARG A 435 -19.10 33.50 20.37
CA ARG A 435 -17.83 34.22 20.17
C ARG A 435 -17.41 34.27 18.70
N LEU A 436 -17.64 33.18 17.96
CA LEU A 436 -17.37 33.08 16.52
C LEU A 436 -18.40 33.79 15.64
N ARG A 437 -19.47 34.33 16.23
CA ARG A 437 -20.54 35.03 15.52
C ARG A 437 -21.21 34.18 14.43
N LYS A 438 -21.44 32.89 14.68
CA LYS A 438 -22.09 32.02 13.70
C LYS A 438 -23.60 32.37 13.57
N PRO A 439 -24.14 32.61 12.36
CA PRO A 439 -25.52 33.10 12.18
C PRO A 439 -26.63 32.22 12.79
N HIS A 440 -26.42 30.90 12.84
CA HIS A 440 -27.43 29.91 13.27
C HIS A 440 -27.49 29.67 14.79
N VAL A 441 -26.86 30.52 15.60
CA VAL A 441 -26.83 30.34 17.07
C VAL A 441 -28.22 30.36 17.70
N PHE A 442 -29.14 31.21 17.21
CA PHE A 442 -30.50 31.26 17.76
C PHE A 442 -31.29 29.98 17.50
N ASP A 443 -31.08 29.36 16.34
CA ASP A 443 -31.73 28.11 15.99
C ASP A 443 -31.19 26.98 16.84
N LEU A 444 -29.86 26.94 17.04
CA LEU A 444 -29.19 26.00 17.94
C LEU A 444 -29.73 26.07 19.38
N ILE A 445 -29.93 27.28 19.92
CA ILE A 445 -30.48 27.46 21.27
C ILE A 445 -31.88 26.85 21.38
N ARG A 446 -32.74 27.06 20.36
CA ARG A 446 -34.11 26.54 20.36
C ARG A 446 -34.15 25.02 20.18
N GLU A 447 -33.40 24.51 19.22
CA GLU A 447 -33.35 23.07 18.88
C GLU A 447 -32.86 22.21 20.06
N HIS A 448 -31.87 22.70 20.81
CA HIS A 448 -31.30 21.98 21.95
C HIS A 448 -31.79 22.47 23.32
N ASN A 449 -32.79 23.36 23.38
CA ASN A 449 -33.36 23.88 24.61
C ASN A 449 -32.31 24.49 25.58
N LEU A 450 -31.35 25.26 25.04
CA LEU A 450 -30.17 25.77 25.76
C LEU A 450 -30.42 27.04 26.59
N PHE A 451 -31.68 27.38 26.88
CA PHE A 451 -32.04 28.63 27.56
C PHE A 451 -31.36 28.79 28.93
N THR A 452 -31.17 27.70 29.67
CA THR A 452 -30.47 27.73 30.97
C THR A 452 -28.98 28.03 30.84
N VAL A 453 -28.36 27.69 29.70
CA VAL A 453 -26.95 28.00 29.40
C VAL A 453 -26.82 29.47 28.99
N VAL A 454 -27.78 29.98 28.21
CA VAL A 454 -27.87 31.40 27.83
C VAL A 454 -27.97 32.31 29.06
N ARG A 455 -28.54 31.80 30.18
CA ARG A 455 -28.72 32.54 31.43
C ARG A 455 -27.45 33.27 31.89
N ASP A 456 -26.27 32.70 31.67
CA ASP A 456 -24.99 33.28 32.12
C ASP A 456 -24.19 33.95 30.97
N GLN A 457 -24.80 34.08 29.78
CA GLN A 457 -24.19 34.65 28.56
C GLN A 457 -25.10 35.70 27.89
N VAL A 458 -25.99 36.34 28.67
CA VAL A 458 -27.04 37.24 28.15
C VAL A 458 -26.44 38.44 27.44
N LEU A 459 -25.41 39.04 28.03
CA LEU A 459 -24.72 40.18 27.44
C LEU A 459 -24.10 39.83 26.08
N LEU A 460 -23.46 38.66 25.99
CA LEU A 460 -22.83 38.18 24.75
C LEU A 460 -23.87 37.93 23.66
N LEU A 461 -25.03 37.34 24.01
CA LEU A 461 -26.15 37.13 23.10
C LEU A 461 -26.71 38.45 22.55
N MET A 462 -26.87 39.46 23.42
CA MET A 462 -27.37 40.80 23.04
C MET A 462 -26.38 41.55 22.14
N GLU A 463 -25.08 41.50 22.45
CA GLU A 463 -24.05 42.09 21.61
C GLU A 463 -23.98 41.41 20.23
N PHE A 464 -24.11 40.08 20.19
CA PHE A 464 -24.15 39.31 18.96
C PHE A 464 -25.34 39.67 18.06
N ASP A 465 -26.55 39.74 18.63
CA ASP A 465 -27.76 40.10 17.86
C ASP A 465 -27.68 41.49 17.24
N GLN A 466 -27.18 42.46 18.01
CA GLN A 466 -26.99 43.83 17.53
C GLN A 466 -25.99 43.93 16.40
N GLU A 467 -24.92 43.13 16.44
CA GLU A 467 -23.92 43.09 15.38
C GLU A 467 -24.50 42.45 14.10
N LEU A 468 -25.28 41.38 14.24
CA LEU A 468 -26.00 40.79 13.10
C LEU A 468 -26.95 41.80 12.45
N GLU A 469 -27.68 42.57 13.25
CA GLU A 469 -28.59 43.60 12.75
C GLU A 469 -27.85 44.76 12.05
N LYS A 470 -26.64 45.13 12.51
CA LYS A 470 -25.79 46.11 11.83
C LYS A 470 -25.27 45.58 10.49
N GLN A 471 -24.84 44.33 10.44
CA GLN A 471 -24.34 43.70 9.22
C GLN A 471 -25.42 43.61 8.15
N LYS A 472 -26.63 43.17 8.51
CA LYS A 472 -27.78 43.18 7.60
C LYS A 472 -28.06 44.57 7.02
N LYS A 473 -28.05 45.60 7.86
CA LYS A 473 -28.29 47.00 7.42
C LYS A 473 -27.18 47.55 6.52
N GLN A 474 -25.95 47.06 6.67
CA GLN A 474 -24.83 47.40 5.78
C GLN A 474 -24.93 46.67 4.44
N ASP A 475 -25.29 45.39 4.44
CA ASP A 475 -25.49 44.57 3.23
C ASP A 475 -26.72 45.04 2.43
N GLU A 476 -27.72 45.62 3.09
CA GLU A 476 -28.90 46.22 2.45
C GLU A 476 -28.66 47.65 1.89
N GLY A 477 -27.41 48.16 1.94
CA GLY A 477 -27.02 49.39 1.23
C GLY A 477 -27.50 50.70 1.85
N VAL A 478 -27.71 50.76 3.17
CA VAL A 478 -28.01 52.04 3.85
C VAL A 478 -26.71 52.79 4.15
N VAL A 479 -26.47 53.87 3.40
CA VAL A 479 -25.33 54.79 3.61
C VAL A 479 -25.48 55.51 4.96
N ILE A 480 -24.67 55.14 5.95
CA ILE A 480 -24.50 55.93 7.17
C ILE A 480 -23.40 56.97 6.90
N GLN A 481 -23.77 58.23 6.69
CA GLN A 481 -22.81 59.33 6.68
C GLN A 481 -22.23 59.53 8.08
N ASN A 482 -20.90 59.53 8.15
CA ASN A 482 -20.09 59.87 9.32
C ASN A 482 -20.48 61.24 9.88
N ILE A 483 -20.98 61.28 11.11
CA ILE A 483 -20.84 62.45 11.99
C ILE A 483 -20.35 61.96 13.35
N ALA A 484 -19.16 62.45 13.73
CA ALA A 484 -18.56 62.20 15.02
C ALA A 484 -19.29 63.00 16.12
N THR A 485 -20.08 62.32 16.94
CA THR A 485 -20.49 62.78 18.27
C THR A 485 -20.72 61.57 19.19
N PRO A 486 -20.46 61.68 20.51
CA PRO A 486 -20.71 60.59 21.43
C PRO A 486 -22.21 60.48 21.76
N MET A 487 -22.74 59.26 21.66
CA MET A 487 -24.00 58.77 22.22
C MET A 487 -25.30 59.51 21.84
N SER A 488 -26.05 58.92 20.90
CA SER A 488 -27.48 58.52 21.00
C SER A 488 -27.91 58.01 19.61
N PRO A 489 -28.42 56.78 19.44
CA PRO A 489 -29.06 56.41 18.19
C PRO A 489 -30.40 57.14 18.12
N THR A 490 -30.45 58.19 17.31
CA THR A 490 -31.71 58.85 16.95
C THR A 490 -32.60 57.81 16.26
N PHE A 491 -33.53 57.22 17.02
CA PHE A 491 -34.67 56.51 16.45
C PHE A 491 -35.52 57.56 15.75
N THR A 492 -35.46 57.60 14.41
CA THR A 492 -36.40 58.36 13.61
C THR A 492 -37.81 57.84 13.89
N LEU A 493 -38.64 58.68 14.52
CA LEU A 493 -40.09 58.49 14.59
C LEU A 493 -40.65 58.61 13.18
N ASP A 494 -40.86 57.48 12.51
CA ASP A 494 -41.87 57.40 11.46
C ASP A 494 -43.23 57.14 12.14
N LYS A 495 -44.10 58.15 12.14
CA LYS A 495 -45.50 58.02 12.52
C LYS A 495 -46.24 57.32 11.39
N GLY A 496 -46.01 56.01 11.24
CA GLY A 496 -46.74 55.12 10.36
C GLY A 496 -47.52 54.08 11.17
N LYS A 497 -48.85 54.11 11.09
CA LYS A 497 -49.74 53.09 11.64
C LYS A 497 -49.34 51.68 11.15
N GLY A 498 -49.12 50.75 12.07
CA GLY A 498 -49.32 49.31 11.80
C GLY A 498 -48.16 48.49 11.23
N LYS A 499 -46.91 48.71 11.65
CA LYS A 499 -45.88 47.66 11.59
C LYS A 499 -45.38 47.37 12.99
N GLU A 500 -45.58 46.15 13.47
CA GLU A 500 -44.95 45.64 14.69
C GLU A 500 -43.45 45.97 14.61
N LYS A 501 -42.91 46.66 15.62
CA LYS A 501 -41.44 46.81 15.79
C LYS A 501 -40.88 45.39 15.73
N GLU A 502 -40.14 45.04 14.69
CA GLU A 502 -39.47 43.74 14.62
C GLU A 502 -38.46 43.69 15.78
N ARG A 503 -38.84 42.99 16.84
CA ARG A 503 -38.04 42.91 18.06
C ARG A 503 -36.77 42.13 17.74
N SER A 504 -35.65 42.59 18.30
CA SER A 504 -34.38 41.87 18.33
C SER A 504 -34.62 40.39 18.70
N LYS A 505 -34.00 39.45 17.97
CA LYS A 505 -34.20 38.00 18.20
C LYS A 505 -33.72 37.61 19.60
N ALA A 506 -32.66 38.23 20.08
CA ALA A 506 -32.17 38.07 21.46
C ALA A 506 -33.19 38.57 22.48
N VAL A 507 -33.75 39.78 22.29
CA VAL A 507 -34.76 40.32 23.22
C VAL A 507 -36.00 39.44 23.26
N ALA A 508 -36.52 39.02 22.11
CA ALA A 508 -37.66 38.10 22.04
C ALA A 508 -37.36 36.79 22.79
N LEU A 509 -36.18 36.19 22.58
CA LEU A 509 -35.77 34.97 23.25
C LEU A 509 -35.73 35.12 24.79
N LEU A 510 -35.13 36.20 25.29
CA LEU A 510 -35.02 36.47 26.73
C LEU A 510 -36.38 36.73 27.39
N VAL A 511 -37.26 37.45 26.69
CA VAL A 511 -38.61 37.78 27.16
C VAL A 511 -39.56 36.57 27.09
N ASP A 512 -39.34 35.65 26.14
CA ASP A 512 -40.15 34.44 26.00
C ASP A 512 -39.82 33.32 27.00
N HIS A 513 -38.63 33.37 27.59
CA HIS A 513 -38.12 32.28 28.43
C HIS A 513 -37.75 32.76 29.84
N THR A 514 -38.56 33.64 30.44
CA THR A 514 -38.29 34.23 31.78
C THR A 514 -38.17 33.21 32.92
N TYR A 515 -38.77 32.03 32.79
CA TYR A 515 -38.61 30.93 33.76
C TYR A 515 -37.22 30.29 33.70
N ALA A 516 -36.69 30.07 32.50
CA ALA A 516 -35.36 29.49 32.30
C ALA A 516 -34.24 30.54 32.47
N ILE A 517 -34.56 31.79 32.16
CA ILE A 517 -33.67 32.95 32.21
C ILE A 517 -34.31 34.00 33.13
N PRO A 518 -34.08 33.93 34.45
CA PRO A 518 -34.73 34.83 35.40
C PRO A 518 -34.44 36.31 35.11
N VAL A 519 -35.47 37.15 35.18
CA VAL A 519 -35.39 38.59 34.89
C VAL A 519 -34.25 39.27 35.67
N ALA A 520 -34.12 38.97 36.96
CA ALA A 520 -33.04 39.52 37.79
C ALA A 520 -31.63 39.19 37.27
N ARG A 521 -31.42 38.00 36.68
CA ARG A 521 -30.13 37.60 36.08
C ARG A 521 -29.85 38.33 34.77
N VAL A 522 -30.89 38.57 33.97
CA VAL A 522 -30.78 39.39 32.75
C VAL A 522 -30.41 40.83 33.12
N VAL A 523 -31.18 41.44 34.03
CA VAL A 523 -30.95 42.82 34.46
C VAL A 523 -29.54 42.98 35.03
N GLN A 524 -29.09 42.07 35.90
CA GLN A 524 -27.75 42.09 36.47
C GLN A 524 -26.65 42.12 35.41
N GLN A 525 -26.77 41.32 34.34
CA GLN A 525 -25.77 41.28 33.26
C GLN A 525 -25.83 42.52 32.35
N LEU A 526 -27.02 43.07 32.12
CA LEU A 526 -27.23 44.19 31.21
C LEU A 526 -27.00 45.57 31.86
N GLN A 527 -26.86 45.66 33.19
CA GLN A 527 -26.52 46.91 33.90
C GLN A 527 -25.28 47.62 33.33
N VAL A 528 -24.29 46.86 32.84
CA VAL A 528 -23.06 47.40 32.24
C VAL A 528 -23.31 48.08 30.88
N ARG A 529 -24.41 47.74 30.20
CA ARG A 529 -24.84 48.30 28.91
C ARG A 529 -26.28 48.82 29.02
N PRO A 530 -26.50 50.05 29.52
CA PRO A 530 -27.84 50.54 29.85
C PRO A 530 -28.80 50.56 28.65
N PHE A 531 -28.29 50.74 27.42
CA PHE A 531 -29.10 50.64 26.21
C PHE A 531 -29.72 49.24 25.98
N TYR A 532 -28.99 48.16 26.26
CA TYR A 532 -29.53 46.80 26.14
C TYR A 532 -30.52 46.50 27.25
N LEU A 533 -30.26 47.02 28.45
CA LEU A 533 -31.20 46.95 29.55
C LEU A 533 -32.52 47.67 29.22
N TYR A 534 -32.44 48.83 28.57
CA TYR A 534 -33.61 49.55 28.04
C TYR A 534 -34.44 48.66 27.09
N LEU A 535 -33.81 48.13 26.03
CA LEU A 535 -34.51 47.30 25.04
C LEU A 535 -35.19 46.07 25.66
N TYR A 536 -34.53 45.45 26.64
CA TYR A 536 -35.08 44.30 27.35
C TYR A 536 -36.27 44.67 28.25
N LEU A 537 -36.14 45.68 29.10
CA LEU A 537 -37.20 46.09 30.04
C LEU A 537 -38.41 46.67 29.31
N ASP A 538 -38.20 47.39 28.21
CA ASP A 538 -39.27 47.88 27.34
C ASP A 538 -40.10 46.72 26.76
N ALA A 539 -39.42 45.72 26.18
CA ALA A 539 -40.10 44.55 25.62
C ALA A 539 -40.73 43.65 26.70
N LEU A 540 -40.12 43.57 27.89
CA LEU A 540 -40.67 42.85 29.03
C LEU A 540 -41.95 43.51 29.56
N PHE A 541 -41.96 44.84 29.65
CA PHE A 541 -43.12 45.63 30.06
C PHE A 541 -44.27 45.50 29.07
N ASP A 542 -44.00 45.56 27.76
CA ASP A 542 -45.01 45.33 26.73
C ASP A 542 -45.62 43.92 26.80
N LYS A 543 -44.87 42.92 27.29
CA LYS A 543 -45.35 41.54 27.44
C LYS A 543 -46.19 41.37 28.71
N ASP A 544 -45.65 41.77 29.85
CA ASP A 544 -46.32 41.73 31.14
C ASP A 544 -45.70 42.78 32.09
N PRO A 545 -46.42 43.88 32.37
CA PRO A 545 -45.97 44.93 33.29
C PRO A 545 -45.56 44.42 34.68
N TYR A 546 -46.12 43.29 35.14
CA TYR A 546 -45.80 42.74 36.46
C TYR A 546 -44.38 42.17 36.52
N LEU A 547 -43.87 41.61 35.42
CA LEU A 547 -42.51 41.04 35.36
C LEU A 547 -41.40 42.09 35.47
N ALA A 548 -41.71 43.35 35.13
CA ALA A 548 -40.80 44.49 35.22
C ALA A 548 -41.03 45.36 36.47
N ALA A 549 -41.97 45.00 37.34
CA ALA A 549 -42.39 45.83 38.48
C ALA A 549 -41.20 46.22 39.38
N ASP A 550 -40.36 45.26 39.75
CA ASP A 550 -39.19 45.46 40.64
C ASP A 550 -38.11 46.36 40.04
N PHE A 551 -38.15 46.62 38.73
CA PHE A 551 -37.17 47.41 37.98
C PHE A 551 -37.76 48.72 37.43
N SER A 552 -38.94 49.12 37.92
CA SER A 552 -39.66 50.28 37.39
C SER A 552 -38.93 51.62 37.64
N ASP A 553 -38.17 51.74 38.74
CA ASP A 553 -37.36 52.93 39.01
C ASP A 553 -36.24 53.09 37.96
N GLU A 554 -35.51 52.00 37.67
CA GLU A 554 -34.49 51.95 36.63
C GLU A 554 -35.09 52.18 35.24
N GLN A 555 -36.30 51.65 34.99
CA GLN A 555 -36.98 51.82 33.71
C GLN A 555 -37.36 53.29 33.44
N VAL A 556 -37.80 54.06 34.47
CA VAL A 556 -38.01 55.51 34.35
C VAL A 556 -36.72 56.23 33.92
N GLN A 557 -35.60 55.89 34.57
CA GLN A 557 -34.30 56.46 34.24
C GLN A 557 -33.90 56.16 32.78
N LEU A 558 -34.10 54.91 32.34
CA LEU A 558 -33.76 54.44 31.00
C LEU A 558 -34.64 55.06 29.91
N TYR A 559 -35.97 55.17 30.11
CA TYR A 559 -36.85 55.87 29.17
C TYR A 559 -36.44 57.34 29.04
N ALA A 560 -36.17 58.00 30.16
CA ALA A 560 -35.74 59.38 30.14
C ALA A 560 -34.35 59.56 29.47
N ASP A 561 -33.53 58.52 29.37
CA ASP A 561 -32.20 58.53 28.71
C ASP A 561 -32.29 58.22 27.21
N TYR A 562 -33.12 57.27 26.81
CA TYR A 562 -33.11 56.70 25.46
C TYR A 562 -34.35 57.00 24.61
N GLU A 563 -35.54 57.09 25.22
CA GLU A 563 -36.79 57.35 24.49
C GLU A 563 -37.78 58.16 25.35
N PRO A 564 -37.52 59.47 25.60
CA PRO A 564 -38.33 60.29 26.52
C PRO A 564 -39.81 60.36 26.14
N GLY A 565 -40.14 60.30 24.84
CA GLY A 565 -41.52 60.34 24.37
C GLY A 565 -42.39 59.17 24.82
N ARG A 566 -41.79 58.02 25.19
CA ARG A 566 -42.52 56.87 25.75
C ARG A 566 -42.63 56.91 27.26
N LEU A 567 -41.90 57.81 27.92
CA LEU A 567 -41.90 57.90 29.37
C LEU A 567 -43.29 58.22 29.91
N ILE A 568 -44.02 59.16 29.30
CA ILE A 568 -45.37 59.51 29.74
C ILE A 568 -46.34 58.32 29.66
N ASP A 569 -46.23 57.49 28.62
CA ASP A 569 -47.08 56.32 28.44
C ASP A 569 -46.76 55.25 29.48
N PHE A 570 -45.48 55.04 29.77
CA PHE A 570 -45.03 54.17 30.85
C PHE A 570 -45.51 54.66 32.22
N LEU A 571 -45.37 55.96 32.52
CA LEU A 571 -45.80 56.55 33.80
C LEU A 571 -47.32 56.42 34.01
N ARG A 572 -48.11 56.45 32.92
CA ARG A 572 -49.56 56.21 32.95
C ARG A 572 -49.92 54.74 33.17
N ALA A 573 -49.16 53.83 32.57
CA ALA A 573 -49.45 52.40 32.58
C ALA A 573 -48.90 51.67 33.82
N SER A 574 -47.80 52.13 34.41
CA SER A 574 -47.18 51.53 35.61
C SER A 574 -47.58 52.25 36.91
N ASN A 575 -47.64 51.51 38.01
CA ASN A 575 -47.82 52.04 39.37
C ASN A 575 -46.68 51.66 40.32
N TYR A 576 -45.60 51.03 39.82
CA TYR A 576 -44.57 50.40 40.66
C TYR A 576 -43.31 51.26 40.86
N TYR A 577 -43.22 52.42 40.20
CA TYR A 577 -42.10 53.35 40.35
C TYR A 577 -42.29 54.34 41.51
N ASN A 578 -41.18 54.82 42.07
CA ASN A 578 -41.17 55.83 43.11
C ASN A 578 -41.39 57.24 42.52
N LEU A 579 -42.54 57.84 42.85
CA LEU A 579 -42.95 59.16 42.36
C LEU A 579 -41.91 60.27 42.60
N ALA A 580 -41.26 60.29 43.78
CA ALA A 580 -40.29 61.33 44.11
C ALA A 580 -38.98 61.18 43.32
N LYS A 581 -38.50 59.94 43.13
CA LYS A 581 -37.33 59.67 42.28
C LYS A 581 -37.63 59.98 40.82
N ALA A 582 -38.77 59.53 40.31
CA ALA A 582 -39.19 59.79 38.93
C ALA A 582 -39.29 61.30 38.64
N TYR A 583 -39.83 62.08 39.58
CA TYR A 583 -39.91 63.53 39.45
C TYR A 583 -38.52 64.17 39.39
N ALA A 584 -37.58 63.77 40.25
CA ALA A 584 -36.22 64.28 40.24
C ALA A 584 -35.46 63.97 38.94
N ILE A 585 -35.72 62.81 38.33
CA ILE A 585 -35.15 62.44 37.02
C ILE A 585 -35.72 63.35 35.92
N CYS A 586 -37.04 63.56 35.91
CA CYS A 586 -37.71 64.41 34.93
C CYS A 586 -37.30 65.89 35.08
N GLU A 587 -37.15 66.37 36.32
CA GLU A 587 -36.71 67.74 36.63
C GLU A 587 -35.29 68.01 36.12
N ARG A 588 -34.35 67.06 36.33
CA ARG A 588 -32.97 67.18 35.81
C ARG A 588 -32.88 67.24 34.29
N ARG A 589 -33.86 66.66 33.57
CA ARG A 589 -33.88 66.55 32.10
C ARG A 589 -34.88 67.48 31.42
N ASP A 590 -35.52 68.35 32.19
CA ASP A 590 -36.56 69.28 31.74
C ASP A 590 -37.73 68.60 30.99
N LEU A 591 -38.17 67.43 31.48
CA LEU A 591 -39.30 66.67 30.92
C LEU A 591 -40.63 67.18 31.48
N VAL A 592 -41.07 68.34 30.98
CA VAL A 592 -42.16 69.14 31.59
C VAL A 592 -43.50 68.40 31.63
N LEU A 593 -43.87 67.67 30.57
CA LEU A 593 -45.15 66.95 30.49
C LEU A 593 -45.24 65.83 31.55
N GLU A 594 -44.14 65.10 31.72
CA GLU A 594 -43.98 64.01 32.68
C GLU A 594 -43.91 64.56 34.11
N MET A 595 -43.23 65.69 34.33
CA MET A 595 -43.23 66.40 35.62
C MET A 595 -44.63 66.81 36.05
N VAL A 596 -45.45 67.35 35.15
CA VAL A 596 -46.83 67.74 35.42
C VAL A 596 -47.67 66.52 35.81
N PHE A 597 -47.53 65.42 35.08
CA PHE A 597 -48.24 64.18 35.38
C PHE A 597 -47.86 63.62 36.76
N LEU A 598 -46.56 63.58 37.08
CA LEU A 598 -46.05 63.09 38.36
C LEU A 598 -46.49 63.97 39.53
N LEU A 599 -46.44 65.31 39.40
CA LEU A 599 -46.94 66.23 40.42
C LEU A 599 -48.44 66.07 40.67
N GLY A 600 -49.22 65.78 39.63
CA GLY A 600 -50.63 65.43 39.74
C GLY A 600 -50.85 64.15 40.56
N ARG A 601 -50.06 63.10 40.31
CA ARG A 601 -50.12 61.85 41.10
C ARG A 601 -49.61 62.01 42.54
N MET A 602 -48.70 62.94 42.78
CA MET A 602 -48.21 63.30 44.12
C MET A 602 -49.17 64.24 44.89
N GLY A 603 -50.25 64.71 44.25
CA GLY A 603 -51.22 65.64 44.85
C GLY A 603 -50.73 67.09 44.95
N ASN A 604 -49.63 67.46 44.29
CA ASN A 604 -49.04 68.80 44.35
C ASN A 604 -49.50 69.68 43.17
N ASN A 605 -50.82 69.89 43.10
CA ASN A 605 -51.48 70.58 41.99
C ASN A 605 -51.01 72.04 41.81
N LYS A 606 -50.61 72.72 42.90
CA LYS A 606 -50.10 74.10 42.86
C LYS A 606 -48.77 74.20 42.11
N LYS A 607 -47.84 73.26 42.37
CA LYS A 607 -46.56 73.21 41.63
C LYS A 607 -46.77 72.75 40.19
N ALA A 608 -47.69 71.81 39.94
CA ALA A 608 -48.02 71.35 38.59
C ALA A 608 -48.56 72.51 37.72
N LEU A 609 -49.49 73.30 38.27
CA LEU A 609 -50.08 74.45 37.59
C LEU A 609 -49.03 75.54 37.29
N ASN A 610 -48.15 75.85 38.24
CA ASN A 610 -47.05 76.80 38.02
C ASN A 610 -46.11 76.32 36.90
N LEU A 611 -45.80 75.02 36.84
CA LEU A 611 -44.96 74.43 35.78
C LEU A 611 -45.61 74.52 34.40
N ILE A 612 -46.92 74.32 34.30
CA ILE A 612 -47.68 74.51 33.04
C ILE A 612 -47.60 75.97 32.59
N ILE A 613 -47.80 76.92 33.52
CA ILE A 613 -47.81 78.36 33.24
C ILE A 613 -46.41 78.87 32.84
N GLU A 614 -45.35 78.46 33.54
CA GLU A 614 -44.00 78.98 33.35
C GLU A 614 -43.26 78.34 32.16
N LYS A 615 -43.48 77.06 31.86
CA LYS A 615 -42.67 76.31 30.89
C LYS A 615 -43.42 75.76 29.67
N LEU A 616 -44.72 75.46 29.79
CA LEU A 616 -45.49 74.90 28.67
C LEU A 616 -46.24 75.96 27.85
N GLY A 617 -46.34 77.20 28.36
CA GLY A 617 -46.76 78.36 27.56
C GLY A 617 -48.10 78.20 26.83
N ASP A 618 -49.01 77.37 27.34
CA ASP A 618 -50.34 77.17 26.75
C ASP A 618 -51.41 77.17 27.86
N VAL A 619 -51.83 78.38 28.23
CA VAL A 619 -53.13 78.61 28.85
C VAL A 619 -54.07 79.00 27.72
N ASN A 620 -54.64 78.01 27.05
CA ASN A 620 -55.85 78.19 26.25
C ASN A 620 -56.87 77.11 26.58
N ARG A 621 -57.84 77.55 27.41
CA ARG A 621 -59.24 77.13 27.60
C ARG A 621 -59.63 75.66 27.44
#